data_AF-A0A1Y4E015-F1
#
_entry.id   AF-A0A1Y4E015-F1
#
_cell.length_a   1.000
_cell.length_b   1.000
_cell.length_c   1.000
_cell.angle_alpha   90.00
_cell.angle_beta   90.00
_cell.angle_gamma   90.00
#
_symmetry.space_group_name_H-M   'P 1'
#
loop_
_entity.id
_entity.type
_entity.pdbx_description
1 polymer ?
#
loop_
_entity_poly.entity_id
_entity_poly.type
_entity_poly.pdbx_seq_one_letter_code
_entity_poly.pdbx_strand_id
1 'polypeptide(L)'
;MLLKGGCGRNPGAPGRKGTAMFTPEEREAALELYDRLGSVPAVVAELGYPSERCLYGWIARRDGACARPRAVRYPAQEKAAAARRVLSGESCAAVAADVGASASAVLRWRDAYAEGGIGALMAKGDVVAPGPRADAGALPDDAGELKRMVLELQLENDLMRQVVELVKKDPCVDPTRLSNREKARVIDAMRGTYSLSCLASRLGIAASSYHYARAAAAAPDKWAEARAAVVEEFEGAGRSRGYRYVVTANLRFAV
;
A
#
# COMPACT_ATOMS: atom_id res chain seq x y z
N MET A 1 38.40 38.85 70.35
CA MET A 1 39.47 38.01 69.76
C MET A 1 38.82 36.93 68.92
N LEU A 2 39.17 36.91 67.64
CA LEU A 2 38.97 35.80 66.70
C LEU A 2 39.68 34.54 67.20
N LEU A 3 39.18 33.35 66.84
CA LEU A 3 39.98 32.33 66.14
C LEU A 3 39.07 31.28 65.49
N LYS A 4 39.44 30.94 64.26
CA LYS A 4 38.79 30.05 63.29
C LYS A 4 39.09 28.57 63.57
N GLY A 5 38.22 27.71 63.05
CA GLY A 5 38.50 26.34 62.62
C GLY A 5 37.16 25.64 62.40
N GLY A 6 36.82 25.00 61.28
CA GLY A 6 37.53 24.51 60.12
C GLY A 6 36.64 23.39 59.55
N CYS A 7 36.47 23.34 58.23
CA CYS A 7 35.55 22.48 57.48
C CYS A 7 35.60 20.98 57.83
N GLY A 8 34.46 20.29 57.74
CA GLY A 8 34.34 18.84 57.90
C GLY A 8 33.18 18.19 57.13
N ARG A 9 33.26 18.24 55.80
CA ARG A 9 32.76 17.29 54.78
C ARG A 9 31.46 16.50 55.05
N ASN A 10 30.46 16.86 54.25
CA ASN A 10 29.30 16.07 53.86
C ASN A 10 29.74 14.68 53.29
N PRO A 11 29.32 13.53 53.85
CA PRO A 11 29.53 12.24 53.20
C PRO A 11 28.57 12.13 52.01
N GLY A 12 29.15 12.09 50.81
CA GLY A 12 28.43 12.03 49.54
C GLY A 12 27.52 10.81 49.44
N ALA A 13 26.32 11.04 48.91
CA ALA A 13 25.38 10.00 48.51
C ALA A 13 26.06 8.97 47.59
N PRO A 14 25.87 7.65 47.78
CA PRO A 14 26.47 6.66 46.93
C PRO A 14 25.95 6.79 45.50
N GLY A 15 26.89 6.90 44.57
CA GLY A 15 26.66 7.16 43.16
C GLY A 15 25.69 6.17 42.51
N ARG A 16 24.81 6.70 41.67
CA ARG A 16 23.89 5.93 40.82
C ARG A 16 24.70 5.03 39.88
N LYS A 17 24.78 3.73 40.17
CA LYS A 17 25.35 2.74 39.26
C LYS A 17 24.32 2.42 38.16
N GLY A 18 24.68 2.72 36.90
CA GLY A 18 23.89 2.37 35.73
C GLY A 18 23.81 0.86 35.52
N THR A 19 22.77 0.40 34.84
CA THR A 19 22.39 -1.00 34.52
C THR A 19 23.46 -1.87 33.84
N ALA A 20 24.67 -1.38 33.61
CA ALA A 20 25.73 -2.02 32.84
C ALA A 20 26.81 -2.75 33.67
N MET A 21 26.71 -2.82 35.01
CA MET A 21 27.75 -3.41 35.87
C MET A 21 27.35 -4.64 36.70
N PHE A 22 26.17 -5.25 36.47
CA PHE A 22 25.77 -6.46 37.20
C PHE A 22 26.03 -7.72 36.37
N THR A 23 26.80 -8.65 36.92
CA THR A 23 27.09 -9.95 36.30
C THR A 23 25.81 -10.79 36.19
N PRO A 24 25.75 -11.78 35.28
CA PRO A 24 24.59 -12.68 35.21
C PRO A 24 24.35 -13.44 36.52
N GLU A 25 25.43 -13.86 37.20
CA GLU A 25 25.38 -14.56 38.49
C GLU A 25 24.76 -13.68 39.60
N GLU A 26 25.14 -12.40 39.67
CA GLU A 26 24.56 -11.43 40.61
C GLU A 26 23.08 -11.17 40.35
N ARG A 27 22.64 -11.24 39.08
CA ARG A 27 21.23 -11.10 38.71
C ARG A 27 20.41 -12.31 39.13
N GLU A 28 20.95 -13.50 38.92
CA GLU A 28 20.30 -14.76 39.25
C GLU A 28 20.15 -14.91 40.77
N ALA A 29 21.22 -14.66 41.54
CA ALA A 29 21.18 -14.68 42.99
C ALA A 29 20.14 -13.71 43.58
N ALA A 30 20.01 -12.51 43.00
CA ALA A 30 19.01 -11.53 43.43
C ALA A 30 17.56 -11.96 43.09
N LEU A 31 17.35 -12.67 41.98
CA LEU A 31 16.05 -13.21 41.60
C LEU A 31 15.67 -14.43 42.48
N GLU A 32 16.60 -15.33 42.78
CA GLU A 32 16.38 -16.46 43.69
C GLU A 32 16.07 -16.00 45.13
N LEU A 33 16.75 -14.95 45.60
CA LEU A 33 16.48 -14.36 46.90
C LEU A 33 15.12 -13.66 46.93
N TYR A 34 14.71 -13.06 45.81
CA TYR A 34 13.34 -12.54 45.64
C TYR A 34 12.29 -13.66 45.68
N ASP A 35 12.54 -14.80 45.04
CA ASP A 35 11.62 -15.95 45.06
C ASP A 35 11.46 -16.53 46.48
N ARG A 36 12.48 -16.42 47.33
CA ARG A 36 12.43 -16.83 48.74
C ARG A 36 11.76 -15.80 49.66
N LEU A 37 12.06 -14.51 49.51
CA LEU A 37 11.59 -13.46 50.42
C LEU A 37 10.27 -12.81 50.00
N GLY A 38 9.93 -12.87 48.70
CA GLY A 38 8.72 -12.26 48.13
C GLY A 38 8.67 -10.74 48.16
N SER A 39 9.76 -10.06 48.55
CA SER A 39 9.80 -8.60 48.75
C SER A 39 11.07 -7.97 48.19
N VAL A 40 10.90 -7.04 47.24
CA VAL A 40 11.98 -6.25 46.62
C VAL A 40 12.83 -5.46 47.63
N PRO A 41 12.25 -4.67 48.57
CA PRO A 41 13.06 -3.94 49.55
C PRO A 41 13.82 -4.87 50.51
N ALA A 42 13.30 -6.05 50.82
CA ALA A 42 14.01 -7.03 51.64
C ALA A 42 15.25 -7.60 50.93
N VAL A 43 15.12 -7.88 49.62
CA VAL A 43 16.24 -8.33 48.78
C VAL A 43 17.35 -7.28 48.70
N VAL A 44 16.97 -6.01 48.54
CA VAL A 44 17.93 -4.90 48.47
C VAL A 44 18.61 -4.64 49.81
N ALA A 45 17.90 -4.85 50.92
CA ALA A 45 18.45 -4.73 52.27
C ALA A 45 19.48 -5.84 52.58
N GLU A 46 19.25 -7.07 52.13
CA GLU A 46 20.16 -8.20 52.37
C GLU A 46 21.40 -8.19 51.47
N LEU A 47 21.24 -7.92 50.18
CA LEU A 47 22.34 -7.96 49.21
C LEU A 47 23.10 -6.63 49.11
N GLY A 48 22.48 -5.50 49.49
CA GLY A 48 23.05 -4.16 49.33
C GLY A 48 23.15 -3.68 47.87
N TYR A 49 22.76 -4.53 46.92
CA TYR A 49 22.58 -4.30 45.49
C TYR A 49 21.47 -5.25 44.99
N PRO A 50 20.86 -5.04 43.83
CA PRO A 50 20.83 -3.82 43.02
C PRO A 50 19.86 -2.78 43.63
N SER A 51 19.67 -1.62 43.00
CA SER A 51 18.57 -0.71 43.41
C SER A 51 17.20 -1.36 43.20
N GLU A 52 16.20 -1.02 44.01
CA GLU A 52 14.81 -1.53 43.87
C GLU A 52 14.29 -1.43 42.43
N ARG A 53 14.49 -0.28 41.77
CA ARG A 53 14.09 -0.04 40.37
C ARG A 53 14.73 -1.04 39.38
N CYS A 54 15.96 -1.46 39.66
CA CYS A 54 16.68 -2.42 38.83
C CYS A 54 16.14 -3.83 39.04
N LEU A 55 15.85 -4.21 40.30
CA LEU A 55 15.24 -5.52 40.61
C LEU A 55 13.83 -5.63 40.02
N TYR A 56 12.99 -4.59 40.12
CA TYR A 56 11.69 -4.54 39.43
C TYR A 56 11.83 -4.73 37.91
N GLY A 57 12.87 -4.15 37.31
CA GLY A 57 13.17 -4.32 35.90
C GLY A 57 13.70 -5.71 35.51
N TRP A 58 14.29 -6.46 36.45
CA TRP A 58 14.70 -7.85 36.24
C TRP A 58 13.50 -8.79 36.37
N ILE A 59 12.68 -8.61 37.41
CA ILE A 59 11.43 -9.36 37.64
C ILE A 59 10.48 -9.18 36.45
N ALA A 60 10.24 -7.94 36.01
CA ALA A 60 9.36 -7.67 34.87
C ALA A 60 9.87 -8.29 33.55
N ARG A 61 11.18 -8.48 33.38
CA ARG A 61 11.76 -9.15 32.21
C ARG A 61 11.64 -10.66 32.31
N ARG A 62 11.87 -11.23 33.50
CA ARG A 62 11.69 -12.67 33.80
C ARG A 62 10.24 -13.09 33.59
N ASP A 63 9.30 -12.33 34.14
CA ASP A 63 7.87 -12.65 34.13
C ASP A 63 7.17 -12.23 32.82
N GLY A 64 7.93 -11.79 31.81
CA GLY A 64 7.39 -11.41 30.50
C GLY A 64 6.55 -10.12 30.47
N ALA A 65 6.38 -9.43 31.60
CA ALA A 65 5.59 -8.19 31.72
C ALA A 65 6.14 -7.01 30.88
N CYS A 66 7.39 -7.10 30.38
CA CYS A 66 8.00 -6.09 29.52
C CYS A 66 7.57 -6.13 28.05
N ALA A 67 6.89 -7.18 27.59
CA ALA A 67 6.52 -7.28 26.18
C ALA A 67 5.33 -6.37 25.89
N ARG A 68 5.58 -5.08 25.62
CA ARG A 68 4.57 -4.22 24.98
C ARG A 68 4.06 -4.96 23.75
N PRO A 69 2.74 -5.16 23.58
CA PRO A 69 2.21 -5.85 22.41
C PRO A 69 2.77 -5.18 21.16
N ARG A 70 3.26 -6.01 20.24
CA ARG A 70 3.88 -5.54 19.00
C ARG A 70 2.89 -4.59 18.33
N ALA A 71 3.29 -3.35 18.11
CA ALA A 71 2.39 -2.34 17.56
C ALA A 71 1.85 -2.85 16.21
N VAL A 72 0.53 -3.02 16.12
CA VAL A 72 -0.13 -3.39 14.87
C VAL A 72 0.19 -2.29 13.86
N ARG A 73 0.90 -2.66 12.79
CA ARG A 73 1.22 -1.73 11.71
C ARG A 73 0.05 -1.72 10.73
N TYR A 74 -0.66 -0.61 10.69
CA TYR A 74 -1.67 -0.35 9.65
C TYR A 74 -1.00 0.36 8.46
N PRO A 75 -1.19 -0.12 7.22
CA PRO A 75 -0.73 0.58 6.03
C PRO A 75 -1.45 1.92 5.88
N ALA A 76 -0.79 2.90 5.26
CA ALA A 76 -1.33 4.26 5.17
C ALA A 76 -2.66 4.35 4.38
N GLN A 77 -2.87 3.45 3.42
CA GLN A 77 -4.13 3.37 2.68
C GLN A 77 -5.31 2.96 3.58
N GLU A 78 -5.11 1.99 4.47
CA GLU A 78 -6.15 1.58 5.43
C GLU A 78 -6.45 2.68 6.44
N LYS A 79 -5.41 3.37 6.95
CA LYS A 79 -5.59 4.55 7.81
C LYS A 79 -6.37 5.65 7.10
N ALA A 80 -6.08 5.90 5.82
CA ALA A 80 -6.75 6.93 5.03
C ALA A 80 -8.19 6.56 4.70
N ALA A 81 -8.48 5.29 4.43
CA ALA A 81 -9.85 4.80 4.23
C ALA A 81 -10.68 4.96 5.51
N ALA A 82 -10.12 4.59 6.66
CA ALA A 82 -10.75 4.79 7.97
C ALA A 82 -11.02 6.28 8.24
N ALA A 83 -10.04 7.15 7.97
CA ALA A 83 -10.19 8.59 8.12
C ALA A 83 -11.30 9.18 7.22
N ARG A 84 -11.38 8.76 5.95
CA ARG A 84 -12.44 9.20 5.02
C ARG A 84 -13.84 8.78 5.49
N ARG A 85 -14.00 7.57 6.02
CA ARG A 85 -15.27 7.09 6.58
C ARG A 85 -15.74 7.96 7.73
N VAL A 86 -14.83 8.31 8.64
CA VAL A 86 -15.15 9.22 9.75
C VAL A 86 -15.47 10.64 9.26
N LEU A 87 -14.73 11.16 8.28
CA LEU A 87 -15.04 12.47 7.67
C LEU A 87 -16.39 12.48 6.92
N SER A 88 -16.84 11.31 6.46
CA SER A 88 -18.14 11.14 5.80
C SER A 88 -19.31 11.05 6.82
N GLY A 89 -19.03 11.14 8.12
CA GLY A 89 -20.04 11.18 9.18
C GLY A 89 -20.16 9.90 10.02
N GLU A 90 -19.35 8.87 9.76
CA GLU A 90 -19.35 7.65 10.58
C GLU A 90 -18.66 7.89 11.94
N SER A 91 -19.14 7.22 12.99
CA SER A 91 -18.53 7.33 14.32
C SER A 91 -17.14 6.68 14.36
N CYS A 92 -16.19 7.28 15.08
CA CYS A 92 -14.84 6.72 15.23
C CYS A 92 -14.85 5.32 15.88
N ALA A 93 -15.84 5.02 16.72
CA ALA A 93 -15.98 3.73 17.40
C ALA A 93 -16.41 2.62 16.43
N ALA A 94 -17.34 2.89 15.52
CA ALA A 94 -17.76 1.94 14.50
C ALA A 94 -16.61 1.62 13.53
N VAL A 95 -15.94 2.66 13.02
CA VAL A 95 -14.79 2.48 12.12
C VAL A 95 -13.63 1.75 12.81
N ALA A 96 -13.42 1.98 14.10
CA ALA A 96 -12.40 1.29 14.88
C ALA A 96 -12.69 -0.21 15.04
N ALA A 97 -13.94 -0.59 15.26
CA ALA A 97 -14.35 -1.99 15.34
C ALA A 97 -14.12 -2.72 14.00
N ASP A 98 -14.47 -2.08 12.88
CA ASP A 98 -14.29 -2.65 11.54
C ASP A 98 -12.82 -2.82 11.15
N VAL A 99 -11.98 -1.85 11.48
CA VAL A 99 -10.55 -1.84 11.12
C VAL A 99 -9.70 -2.60 12.14
N GLY A 100 -10.29 -3.04 13.25
CA GLY A 100 -9.58 -3.68 14.36
C GLY A 100 -8.57 -2.74 15.02
N ALA A 101 -8.88 -1.45 15.08
CA ALA A 101 -8.06 -0.40 15.69
C ALA A 101 -8.75 0.18 16.92
N SER A 102 -8.06 1.03 17.69
CA SER A 102 -8.71 1.77 18.78
C SER A 102 -9.40 3.04 18.25
N ALA A 103 -10.52 3.44 18.85
CA ALA A 103 -11.23 4.68 18.49
C ALA A 103 -10.31 5.91 18.53
N SER A 104 -9.38 5.96 19.50
CA SER A 104 -8.37 7.03 19.62
C SER A 104 -7.32 6.99 18.51
N ALA A 105 -7.01 5.82 17.94
CA ALA A 105 -6.14 5.71 16.77
C ALA A 105 -6.82 6.23 15.52
N VAL A 106 -8.09 5.87 15.30
CA VAL A 106 -8.90 6.36 14.19
C VAL A 106 -9.08 7.88 14.27
N LEU A 107 -9.31 8.43 15.46
CA LEU A 107 -9.39 9.87 15.68
C LEU A 107 -8.10 10.59 15.24
N ARG A 108 -6.94 10.08 15.67
CA ARG A 108 -5.64 10.62 15.25
C ARG A 108 -5.41 10.50 13.74
N TRP A 109 -5.90 9.43 13.11
CA TRP A 109 -5.80 9.29 11.65
C TRP A 109 -6.69 10.30 10.92
N ARG A 110 -7.91 10.55 11.41
CA ARG A 110 -8.78 11.60 10.88
C ARG A 110 -8.10 12.96 10.93
N ASP A 111 -7.56 13.34 12.09
CA ASP A 111 -6.95 14.66 12.29
C ASP A 111 -5.72 14.83 11.40
N ALA A 112 -4.82 13.84 11.39
CA ALA A 112 -3.67 13.85 10.50
C ALA A 112 -4.07 13.90 9.00
N TYR A 113 -5.12 13.16 8.62
CA TYR A 113 -5.62 13.17 7.24
C TYR A 113 -6.25 14.51 6.84
N ALA A 114 -6.93 15.18 7.76
CA ALA A 114 -7.52 16.50 7.53
C ALA A 114 -6.44 17.58 7.32
N GLU A 115 -5.31 17.48 8.01
CA GLU A 115 -4.21 18.46 7.92
C GLU A 115 -3.26 18.20 6.74
N GLY A 116 -2.97 16.94 6.40
CA GLY A 116 -1.91 16.61 5.44
C GLY A 116 -2.22 15.43 4.51
N GLY A 117 -3.49 15.05 4.39
CA GLY A 117 -3.93 13.95 3.52
C GLY A 117 -3.24 12.62 3.84
N ILE A 118 -3.06 11.77 2.83
CA ILE A 118 -2.44 10.45 3.02
C ILE A 118 -0.97 10.54 3.44
N GLY A 119 -0.27 11.63 3.10
CA GLY A 119 1.13 11.85 3.44
C GLY A 119 1.37 11.96 4.95
N ALA A 120 0.43 12.55 5.69
CA ALA A 120 0.50 12.67 7.15
C ALA A 120 0.29 11.33 7.89
N LEU A 121 -0.22 10.30 7.21
CA LEU A 121 -0.48 8.97 7.79
C LEU A 121 0.67 7.96 7.56
N MET A 122 1.62 8.33 6.71
CA MET A 122 2.82 7.55 6.41
C MET A 122 3.81 7.62 7.58
N ALA A 123 4.44 6.49 7.93
CA ALA A 123 5.57 6.50 8.85
C ALA A 123 6.77 7.19 8.17
N LYS A 124 7.70 7.79 8.94
CA LYS A 124 8.93 8.43 8.43
C LYS A 124 9.84 7.53 7.56
N GLY A 125 9.53 6.23 7.40
CA GLY A 125 10.21 5.28 6.52
C GLY A 125 9.35 4.69 5.39
N ASP A 126 8.05 5.02 5.31
CA ASP A 126 7.14 4.61 4.21
C ASP A 126 7.06 5.69 3.13
N VAL A 127 7.99 6.65 3.15
CA VAL A 127 8.15 7.62 2.07
C VAL A 127 8.61 6.82 0.86
N VAL A 128 7.67 6.40 0.02
CA VAL A 128 7.95 6.18 -1.40
C VAL A 128 8.74 7.39 -1.80
N ALA A 129 10.01 7.19 -2.20
CA ALA A 129 10.88 8.28 -2.60
C ALA A 129 10.04 9.21 -3.48
N PRO A 130 9.93 10.51 -3.13
CA PRO A 130 9.17 11.42 -3.97
C PRO A 130 9.67 11.19 -5.39
N GLY A 131 8.74 10.86 -6.30
CA GLY A 131 9.08 10.77 -7.71
C GLY A 131 9.84 12.03 -8.12
N PRO A 132 10.63 11.99 -9.19
CA PRO A 132 11.42 13.13 -9.63
C PRO A 132 10.58 14.40 -9.49
N ARG A 133 11.02 15.31 -8.60
CA ARG A 133 10.29 16.55 -8.36
C ARG A 133 10.29 17.27 -9.68
N ALA A 134 9.11 17.41 -10.30
CA ALA A 134 8.97 18.27 -11.47
C ALA A 134 9.53 19.63 -11.07
N ASP A 135 10.55 20.09 -11.79
CA ASP A 135 11.11 21.41 -11.58
C ASP A 135 10.01 22.42 -11.92
N ALA A 136 9.47 23.08 -10.90
CA ALA A 136 8.41 24.07 -11.10
C ALA A 136 8.87 25.21 -12.02
N GLY A 137 10.19 25.49 -12.08
CA GLY A 137 10.78 26.46 -12.99
C GLY A 137 10.92 25.98 -14.43
N ALA A 138 10.65 24.69 -14.71
CA ALA A 138 10.59 24.15 -16.07
C ALA A 138 9.18 24.19 -16.67
N LEU A 139 8.15 24.58 -15.89
CA LEU A 139 6.82 24.80 -16.44
C LEU A 139 6.76 26.16 -17.14
N PRO A 140 6.06 26.26 -18.28
CA PRO A 140 5.80 27.55 -18.91
C PRO A 140 5.02 28.49 -18.00
N ASP A 141 5.45 29.74 -17.90
CA ASP A 141 4.74 30.81 -17.19
C ASP A 141 3.47 31.27 -17.94
N ASP A 142 3.37 30.95 -19.23
CA ASP A 142 2.18 31.26 -20.03
C ASP A 142 1.00 30.35 -19.66
N ALA A 143 -0.08 30.98 -19.19
CA ALA A 143 -1.30 30.28 -18.79
C ALA A 143 -1.95 29.50 -19.94
N GLY A 144 -1.73 29.89 -21.20
CA GLY A 144 -2.21 29.19 -22.39
C GLY A 144 -1.43 27.90 -22.66
N GLU A 145 -0.10 27.96 -22.59
CA GLU A 145 0.80 26.80 -22.66
C GLU A 145 0.52 25.80 -21.54
N LEU A 146 0.34 26.28 -20.32
CA LEU A 146 0.01 25.42 -19.19
C LEU A 146 -1.32 24.68 -19.41
N LYS A 147 -2.35 25.39 -19.88
CA LYS A 147 -3.65 24.76 -20.22
C LYS A 147 -3.51 23.72 -21.33
N ARG A 148 -2.70 23.98 -22.36
CA ARG A 148 -2.42 23.00 -23.42
C ARG A 148 -1.74 21.75 -22.88
N MET A 149 -0.71 21.92 -22.05
CA MET A 149 0.02 20.81 -21.44
C MET A 149 -0.88 19.99 -20.51
N VAL A 150 -1.75 20.64 -19.73
CA VAL A 150 -2.72 19.94 -18.87
C VAL A 150 -3.68 19.09 -19.71
N LEU A 151 -4.23 19.64 -20.80
CA LEU A 151 -5.12 18.88 -21.69
C LEU A 151 -4.40 17.69 -22.35
N GLU A 152 -3.14 17.86 -22.73
CA GLU A 152 -2.32 16.79 -23.30
C GLU A 152 -2.05 15.67 -22.28
N LEU A 153 -1.67 16.03 -21.06
CA LEU A 153 -1.44 15.07 -19.97
C LEU A 153 -2.73 14.35 -19.55
N GLN A 154 -3.88 15.04 -19.59
CA GLN A 154 -5.19 14.45 -19.35
C GLN A 154 -5.53 13.40 -20.42
N LEU A 155 -5.34 13.76 -21.70
CA LEU A 155 -5.51 12.84 -22.82
C LEU A 155 -4.64 11.60 -22.67
N GLU A 156 -3.36 11.76 -22.32
CA GLU A 156 -2.43 10.65 -22.15
C GLU A 156 -2.86 9.73 -21.02
N ASN A 157 -3.21 10.27 -19.86
CA ASN A 157 -3.70 9.47 -18.73
C ASN A 157 -4.96 8.68 -19.09
N ASP A 158 -5.94 9.33 -19.72
CA ASP A 158 -7.18 8.67 -20.12
C ASP A 158 -6.91 7.56 -21.15
N LEU A 159 -6.02 7.82 -22.11
CA LEU A 159 -5.63 6.83 -23.11
C LEU A 159 -4.99 5.60 -22.47
N MET A 160 -4.04 5.79 -21.55
CA MET A 160 -3.39 4.68 -20.85
C MET A 160 -4.40 3.87 -20.04
N ARG A 161 -5.33 4.53 -19.34
CA ARG A 161 -6.40 3.86 -18.59
C ARG A 161 -7.30 3.04 -19.52
N GLN A 162 -7.68 3.60 -20.67
CA GLN A 162 -8.54 2.91 -21.64
C GLN A 162 -7.85 1.70 -22.29
N VAL A 163 -6.54 1.80 -22.54
CA VAL A 163 -5.73 0.67 -23.05
C VAL A 163 -5.74 -0.48 -22.04
N VAL A 164 -5.51 -0.20 -20.75
CA VAL A 164 -5.53 -1.21 -19.69
C VAL A 164 -6.90 -1.89 -19.60
N GLU A 165 -7.97 -1.11 -19.59
CA GLU A 165 -9.34 -1.63 -19.47
C GLU A 165 -9.73 -2.53 -20.65
N LEU A 166 -9.47 -2.08 -21.89
CA LEU A 166 -9.97 -2.77 -23.09
C LEU A 166 -9.08 -3.89 -23.58
N VAL A 167 -7.76 -3.72 -23.49
CA VAL A 167 -6.81 -4.66 -24.09
C VAL A 167 -6.44 -5.77 -23.11
N LYS A 168 -6.70 -5.60 -21.80
CA LYS A 168 -6.32 -6.53 -20.72
C LYS A 168 -4.84 -6.94 -20.77
N LYS A 169 -4.00 -6.12 -21.42
CA LYS A 169 -2.54 -6.29 -21.50
C LYS A 169 -1.90 -5.59 -20.31
N ASP A 170 -0.63 -5.92 -20.07
CA ASP A 170 0.16 -5.28 -19.02
C ASP A 170 0.15 -3.76 -19.14
N PRO A 171 0.07 -3.02 -18.02
CA PRO A 171 0.02 -1.56 -18.00
C PRO A 171 1.28 -0.88 -18.56
N CYS A 172 2.35 -1.65 -18.79
CA CYS A 172 3.59 -1.16 -19.39
C CYS A 172 3.62 -1.27 -20.93
N VAL A 173 2.53 -1.71 -21.57
CA VAL A 173 2.48 -1.83 -23.04
C VAL A 173 2.36 -0.44 -23.66
N ASP A 174 3.33 -0.12 -24.52
CA ASP A 174 3.30 1.06 -25.37
C ASP A 174 2.04 1.05 -26.26
N PRO A 175 1.13 2.05 -26.14
CA PRO A 175 -0.10 2.12 -26.92
C PRO A 175 0.12 2.15 -28.44
N THR A 176 1.29 2.59 -28.91
CA THR A 176 1.61 2.60 -30.33
C THR A 176 1.86 1.20 -30.90
N ARG A 177 2.19 0.22 -30.04
CA ARG A 177 2.46 -1.18 -30.42
C ARG A 177 1.22 -2.07 -30.42
N LEU A 178 0.06 -1.50 -30.09
CA LEU A 178 -1.23 -2.19 -30.19
C LEU A 178 -1.56 -2.57 -31.64
N SER A 179 -2.32 -3.64 -31.83
CA SER A 179 -2.85 -3.99 -33.15
C SER A 179 -3.83 -2.93 -33.64
N ASN A 180 -3.99 -2.76 -34.96
CA ASN A 180 -4.92 -1.78 -35.52
C ASN A 180 -6.37 -1.98 -35.04
N ARG A 181 -6.76 -3.23 -34.74
CA ARG A 181 -8.08 -3.55 -34.17
C ARG A 181 -8.21 -3.09 -32.72
N GLU A 182 -7.17 -3.26 -31.91
CA GLU A 182 -7.13 -2.77 -30.53
C GLU A 182 -7.11 -1.23 -30.50
N LYS A 183 -6.27 -0.61 -31.34
CA LYS A 183 -6.23 0.86 -31.50
C LYS A 183 -7.61 1.41 -31.88
N ALA A 184 -8.30 0.78 -32.83
CA ALA A 184 -9.64 1.21 -33.23
C ALA A 184 -10.66 1.13 -32.07
N ARG A 185 -10.60 0.09 -31.24
CA ARG A 185 -11.47 -0.04 -30.04
C ARG A 185 -11.20 1.07 -29.02
N VAL A 186 -9.94 1.39 -28.76
CA VAL A 186 -9.55 2.48 -27.84
C VAL A 186 -10.05 3.82 -28.38
N ILE A 187 -9.86 4.08 -29.68
CA ILE A 187 -10.36 5.29 -30.34
C ILE A 187 -11.87 5.40 -30.22
N ASP A 188 -12.61 4.32 -30.49
CA ASP A 188 -14.07 4.33 -30.45
C ASP A 188 -14.61 4.59 -29.02
N ALA A 189 -13.93 4.10 -27.98
CA ALA A 189 -14.30 4.37 -26.60
C ALA A 189 -14.07 5.84 -26.18
N MET A 190 -13.06 6.50 -26.74
CA MET A 190 -12.66 7.87 -26.36
C MET A 190 -13.26 8.97 -27.26
N ARG A 191 -13.94 8.59 -28.34
CA ARG A 191 -14.49 9.49 -29.37
C ARG A 191 -15.54 10.50 -28.89
N GLY A 192 -16.07 10.34 -27.68
CA GLY A 192 -16.97 11.32 -27.05
C GLY A 192 -16.26 12.49 -26.37
N THR A 193 -14.99 12.30 -25.97
CA THR A 193 -14.22 13.28 -25.20
C THR A 193 -13.12 13.93 -26.03
N TYR A 194 -12.51 13.17 -26.95
CA TYR A 194 -11.37 13.61 -27.75
C TYR A 194 -11.61 13.43 -29.24
N SER A 195 -10.96 14.28 -30.06
CA SER A 195 -11.10 14.24 -31.51
C SER A 195 -10.39 13.02 -32.12
N LEU A 196 -10.94 12.51 -33.23
CA LEU A 196 -10.37 11.35 -33.93
C LEU A 196 -8.94 11.61 -34.40
N SER A 197 -8.65 12.80 -34.91
CA SER A 197 -7.32 13.17 -35.41
C SER A 197 -6.28 13.09 -34.30
N CYS A 198 -6.60 13.63 -33.12
CA CYS A 198 -5.71 13.62 -31.98
C CYS A 198 -5.41 12.19 -31.51
N LEU A 199 -6.45 11.37 -31.34
CA LEU A 199 -6.30 9.97 -30.93
C LEU A 199 -5.55 9.12 -31.97
N ALA A 200 -5.83 9.31 -33.25
CA ALA A 200 -5.18 8.59 -34.34
C ALA A 200 -3.68 8.93 -34.44
N SER A 201 -3.33 10.21 -34.30
CA SER A 201 -1.95 10.66 -34.24
C SER A 201 -1.21 10.07 -33.03
N ARG A 202 -1.83 10.08 -31.84
CA ARG A 202 -1.18 9.57 -30.61
C ARG A 202 -0.96 8.06 -30.63
N LEU A 203 -1.90 7.30 -31.19
CA LEU A 203 -1.77 5.84 -31.33
C LEU A 203 -0.97 5.41 -32.56
N GLY A 204 -0.55 6.34 -33.42
CA GLY A 204 0.17 6.04 -34.65
C GLY A 204 -0.63 5.13 -35.59
N ILE A 205 -1.89 5.46 -35.85
CA ILE A 205 -2.75 4.74 -36.80
C ILE A 205 -3.20 5.70 -37.91
N ALA A 206 -3.03 5.27 -39.17
CA ALA A 206 -3.55 6.01 -40.30
C ALA A 206 -5.09 6.01 -40.27
N ALA A 207 -5.72 7.11 -40.69
CA ALA A 207 -7.18 7.23 -40.72
C ALA A 207 -7.85 6.09 -41.53
N SER A 208 -7.25 5.72 -42.67
CA SER A 208 -7.71 4.59 -43.50
C SER A 208 -7.67 3.27 -42.73
N SER A 209 -6.58 2.98 -42.01
CA SER A 209 -6.43 1.78 -41.18
C SER A 209 -7.43 1.74 -40.04
N TYR A 210 -7.73 2.89 -39.42
CA TYR A 210 -8.78 3.01 -38.40
C TYR A 210 -10.16 2.68 -38.98
N HIS A 211 -10.53 3.31 -40.09
CA HIS A 211 -11.83 3.07 -40.72
C HIS A 211 -11.96 1.62 -41.22
N TYR A 212 -10.89 1.05 -41.76
CA TYR A 212 -10.85 -0.36 -42.14
C TYR A 212 -11.03 -1.28 -40.93
N ALA A 213 -10.29 -1.06 -39.85
CA ALA A 213 -10.39 -1.87 -38.63
C ALA A 213 -11.79 -1.79 -38.00
N ARG A 214 -12.41 -0.60 -38.02
CA ARG A 214 -13.79 -0.40 -37.56
C ARG A 214 -14.80 -1.12 -38.44
N ALA A 215 -14.68 -0.98 -39.76
CA ALA A 215 -15.55 -1.67 -40.71
C ALA A 215 -15.42 -3.21 -40.60
N ALA A 216 -14.19 -3.71 -40.49
CA ALA A 216 -13.92 -5.13 -40.29
C ALA A 216 -14.47 -5.66 -38.96
N ALA A 217 -14.52 -4.84 -37.91
CA ALA A 217 -15.13 -5.21 -36.63
C ALA A 217 -16.66 -5.21 -36.67
N ALA A 218 -17.28 -4.35 -37.50
CA ALA A 218 -18.73 -4.27 -37.69
C ALA A 218 -19.26 -5.28 -38.72
N ALA A 219 -18.39 -5.83 -39.57
CA ALA A 219 -18.77 -6.80 -40.58
C ALA A 219 -19.33 -8.07 -39.92
N PRO A 220 -20.42 -8.65 -40.47
CA PRO A 220 -20.94 -9.91 -40.00
C PRO A 220 -19.88 -10.99 -40.16
N ASP A 221 -19.82 -11.89 -39.19
CA ASP A 221 -18.80 -12.92 -39.21
C ASP A 221 -19.17 -14.00 -40.23
N LYS A 222 -18.42 -14.04 -41.33
CA LYS A 222 -18.61 -14.99 -42.45
C LYS A 222 -18.71 -16.46 -41.98
N TRP A 223 -18.06 -16.80 -40.87
CA TRP A 223 -18.02 -18.17 -40.35
C TRP A 223 -18.84 -18.34 -39.07
N ALA A 224 -19.81 -17.45 -38.81
CA ALA A 224 -20.67 -17.49 -37.63
C ALA A 224 -21.33 -18.86 -37.45
N GLU A 225 -22.03 -19.32 -38.48
CA GLU A 225 -22.74 -20.61 -38.49
C GLU A 225 -21.77 -21.79 -38.34
N ALA A 226 -20.67 -21.77 -39.09
CA ALA A 226 -19.65 -22.81 -39.02
C ALA A 226 -19.02 -22.92 -37.61
N ARG A 227 -18.74 -21.79 -36.95
CA ARG A 227 -18.23 -21.81 -35.57
C ARG A 227 -19.29 -22.24 -34.56
N ALA A 228 -20.56 -21.88 -34.77
CA ALA A 228 -21.66 -22.36 -33.93
C ALA A 228 -21.77 -23.89 -34.00
N ALA A 229 -21.73 -24.46 -35.21
CA ALA A 229 -21.74 -25.92 -35.40
C ALA A 229 -20.53 -26.62 -34.77
N VAL A 230 -19.34 -26.02 -34.86
CA VAL A 230 -18.12 -26.52 -34.19
C VAL A 230 -18.29 -26.54 -32.67
N VAL A 231 -18.86 -25.48 -32.08
CA VAL A 231 -19.09 -25.40 -30.63
C VAL A 231 -20.15 -26.42 -30.21
N GLU A 232 -21.23 -26.56 -30.96
CA GLU A 232 -22.30 -27.52 -30.69
C GLU A 232 -21.76 -28.97 -30.68
N GLU A 233 -20.99 -29.37 -31.70
CA GLU A 233 -20.37 -30.71 -31.74
C GLU A 233 -19.37 -30.91 -30.60
N PHE A 234 -18.60 -29.88 -30.24
CA PHE A 234 -17.65 -29.94 -29.13
C PHE A 234 -18.36 -30.12 -27.77
N GLU A 235 -19.45 -29.40 -27.54
CA GLU A 235 -20.29 -29.53 -26.35
C GLU A 235 -21.03 -30.88 -26.33
N GLY A 236 -21.59 -31.31 -27.47
CA GLY A 236 -22.25 -32.61 -27.64
C GLY A 236 -21.32 -33.80 -27.40
N ALA A 237 -20.03 -33.66 -27.72
CA ALA A 237 -18.98 -34.62 -27.38
C ALA A 237 -18.48 -34.51 -25.92
N GLY A 238 -19.17 -33.71 -25.08
CA GLY A 238 -18.86 -33.52 -23.67
C GLY A 238 -17.52 -32.85 -23.41
N ARG A 239 -17.04 -32.01 -24.34
CA ARG A 239 -15.74 -31.31 -24.27
C ARG A 239 -14.51 -32.21 -24.13
N SER A 240 -14.68 -33.52 -24.34
CA SER A 240 -13.65 -34.54 -24.13
C SER A 240 -12.82 -34.80 -25.40
N ARG A 241 -13.38 -34.45 -26.57
CA ARG A 241 -12.80 -34.75 -27.87
C ARG A 241 -12.18 -33.50 -28.48
N GLY A 242 -10.91 -33.62 -28.86
CA GLY A 242 -10.12 -32.52 -29.42
C GLY A 242 -10.48 -32.19 -30.87
N TYR A 243 -9.81 -31.17 -31.41
CA TYR A 243 -10.11 -30.57 -32.72
C TYR A 243 -10.16 -31.57 -33.89
N ARG A 244 -9.33 -32.63 -33.87
CA ARG A 244 -9.31 -33.66 -34.94
C ARG A 244 -10.66 -34.34 -35.09
N TYR A 245 -11.30 -34.66 -33.97
CA TYR A 245 -12.61 -35.28 -33.95
C TYR A 245 -13.67 -34.31 -34.50
N VAL A 246 -13.69 -33.08 -33.99
CA VAL A 246 -14.68 -32.07 -34.38
C VAL A 246 -14.59 -31.74 -35.88
N VAL A 247 -13.38 -31.68 -36.44
CA VAL A 247 -13.17 -31.50 -37.89
C VAL A 247 -13.70 -32.69 -38.69
N THR A 248 -13.42 -33.93 -38.25
CA THR A 248 -13.94 -35.13 -38.94
C THR A 248 -15.44 -35.31 -38.82
N ALA A 249 -16.04 -34.91 -37.69
CA ALA A 249 -17.48 -34.95 -37.48
C ALA A 249 -18.19 -33.94 -38.39
N ASN A 250 -17.69 -32.70 -38.47
CA ASN A 250 -18.25 -31.68 -39.37
C ASN A 250 -18.11 -32.04 -40.86
N LEU A 251 -17.00 -32.68 -41.27
CA LEU A 251 -16.82 -33.12 -42.66
C LEU A 251 -17.79 -34.22 -43.09
N ARG A 252 -18.42 -34.95 -42.16
CA ARG A 252 -19.44 -35.96 -42.47
C ARG A 252 -20.82 -35.37 -42.76
N PHE A 253 -21.08 -34.13 -42.36
CA PHE A 253 -22.34 -33.43 -42.60
C PHE A 253 -22.31 -32.50 -43.83
N ALA A 254 -21.18 -32.44 -44.54
CA ALA A 254 -20.97 -31.59 -45.72
C ALA A 254 -20.96 -32.37 -47.06
N VAL A 255 -21.52 -33.59 -47.09
CA VAL A 255 -21.70 -34.43 -48.30
C VAL A 255 -23.17 -34.49 -48.69
#